data_AF-A0A0D3JVT4-F1
#
_entry.id   AF-A0A0D3JVT4-F1
#
_cell.length_a   1.000
_cell.length_b   1.000
_cell.length_c   1.000
_cell.angle_alpha   90.00
_cell.angle_beta   90.00
_cell.angle_gamma   90.00
#
_symmetry.space_group_name_H-M   'P 1'
#
loop_
_entity.id
_entity.type
_entity.pdbx_description
1 polymer ?
#
loop_
_entity_poly.entity_id
_entity_poly.type
_entity_poly.pdbx_seq_one_letter_code
_entity_poly.pdbx_strand_id
1 'polypeptide(L)'
;MAHPAIAARCRAVLECPLASKELRDAAHKLLRAPPPPAQQRLSDPPATAATAAAVWTCRSCTLVNGQANASCSACGATRPLVVGAAWSCRACTFVNRAQRSKCEVCAEPRHAPGGRADGRAEGGGGGAGKAEQRKRARQALASGDDDFAST
;
A
#
# COMPACT_ATOMS: atom_id res chain seq x y z
N MET A 1 -15.44 20.94 28.81
CA MET A 1 -15.60 19.71 29.58
C MET A 1 -14.37 18.85 29.31
N ALA A 2 -13.66 18.44 30.36
CA ALA A 2 -12.53 17.52 30.21
C ALA A 2 -13.01 16.20 29.57
N HIS A 3 -12.16 15.57 28.75
CA HIS A 3 -12.47 14.27 28.13
C HIS A 3 -12.91 13.26 29.22
N PRO A 4 -13.94 12.42 28.99
CA PRO A 4 -14.53 11.55 30.03
C PRO A 4 -13.49 10.66 30.71
N ALA A 5 -12.49 10.18 29.96
CA ALA A 5 -11.37 9.42 30.52
C ALA A 5 -10.44 10.24 31.44
N ILE A 6 -10.25 11.53 31.16
CA ILE A 6 -9.44 12.44 32.01
C ILE A 6 -10.19 12.75 33.30
N ALA A 7 -11.50 13.04 33.20
CA ALA A 7 -12.33 13.31 34.37
C ALA A 7 -12.41 12.10 35.33
N ALA A 8 -12.49 10.87 34.80
CA ALA A 8 -12.46 9.65 35.60
C ALA A 8 -11.14 9.48 36.37
N ARG A 9 -10.00 9.70 35.70
CA ARG A 9 -8.67 9.61 36.32
C ARG A 9 -8.46 10.68 37.39
N CYS A 10 -8.92 11.91 37.16
CA CYS A 10 -8.84 12.97 38.15
C CYS A 10 -9.69 12.67 39.38
N ARG A 11 -10.89 12.08 39.24
CA ARG A 11 -11.71 11.67 40.39
C ARG A 11 -11.03 10.57 41.22
N ALA A 12 -10.47 9.55 40.56
CA ALA A 12 -9.73 8.49 41.26
C ALA A 12 -8.53 9.03 42.07
N VAL A 13 -7.86 10.08 41.59
CA VAL A 13 -6.78 10.77 42.33
C VAL A 13 -7.30 11.43 43.61
N LEU A 14 -8.52 11.97 43.60
CA LEU A 14 -9.13 12.65 44.75
C LEU A 14 -9.68 11.68 45.79
N GLU A 15 -10.02 10.47 45.38
CA GLU A 15 -10.44 9.37 46.27
C GLU A 15 -9.24 8.63 46.90
N CYS A 16 -8.03 8.82 46.39
CA CYS A 16 -6.84 8.17 46.90
C CYS A 16 -6.27 8.91 48.13
N PRO A 17 -6.26 8.28 49.33
CA PRO A 17 -5.76 8.92 50.55
C PRO A 17 -4.24 9.17 50.52
N LEU A 18 -3.53 8.46 49.64
CA LEU A 18 -2.08 8.57 49.46
C LEU A 18 -1.68 9.67 48.47
N ALA A 19 -2.64 10.32 47.80
CA ALA A 19 -2.34 11.37 46.84
C ALA A 19 -1.70 12.58 47.55
N SER A 20 -0.58 13.07 47.01
CA SER A 20 0.05 14.29 47.49
C SER A 20 -0.86 15.51 47.26
N LYS A 21 -0.64 16.57 48.04
CA LYS A 21 -1.39 17.83 47.90
C LYS A 21 -1.28 18.40 46.48
N GLU A 22 -0.07 18.43 45.93
CA GLU A 22 0.20 18.88 44.56
C GLU A 22 -0.60 18.09 43.52
N LEU A 23 -0.71 16.77 43.69
CA LEU A 23 -1.44 15.91 42.76
C LEU A 23 -2.96 16.12 42.86
N ARG A 24 -3.49 16.35 44.06
CA ARG A 24 -4.90 16.71 44.27
C ARG A 24 -5.23 18.08 43.69
N ASP A 25 -4.36 19.07 43.89
CA ASP A 25 -4.53 20.42 43.34
C ASP A 25 -4.49 20.41 41.80
N ALA A 26 -3.61 19.62 41.20
CA ALA A 26 -3.58 19.42 39.75
C ALA A 26 -4.87 18.76 39.23
N ALA A 27 -5.40 17.74 39.92
CA ALA A 27 -6.66 17.09 39.54
C ALA A 27 -7.86 18.03 39.63
N HIS A 28 -7.94 18.89 40.67
CA HIS A 28 -8.98 19.92 40.77
C HIS A 28 -8.90 20.93 39.62
N LYS A 29 -7.70 21.40 39.27
CA LYS A 29 -7.51 22.34 38.15
C LYS A 29 -7.99 21.76 36.83
N LEU A 30 -7.74 20.47 36.57
CA LEU A 30 -8.18 19.79 35.35
C LEU A 30 -9.70 19.59 35.29
N LEU A 31 -10.34 19.25 36.41
CA LEU A 31 -11.79 19.07 36.48
C LEU A 31 -12.55 20.39 36.33
N ARG A 32 -11.97 21.50 36.82
CA ARG A 32 -12.55 22.85 36.76
C ARG A 32 -12.15 23.63 35.51
N ALA A 33 -11.28 23.07 34.66
CA ALA A 33 -10.85 23.72 33.44
C ALA A 33 -12.08 23.99 32.55
N PRO A 34 -12.27 25.23 32.06
CA PRO A 34 -13.34 25.51 31.11
C PRO A 34 -13.18 24.61 29.88
N PRO A 35 -14.27 24.28 29.16
CA PRO A 35 -14.12 23.71 27.83
C PRO A 35 -13.09 24.54 27.06
N PRO A 36 -12.17 23.90 26.31
CA PRO A 36 -11.37 24.67 25.37
C PRO A 36 -12.34 25.53 24.55
N PRO A 37 -11.99 26.80 24.24
CA PRO A 37 -12.82 27.62 23.38
C PRO A 37 -13.15 26.75 22.17
N ALA A 38 -14.44 26.62 21.87
CA ALA A 38 -14.89 25.89 20.70
C ALA A 38 -14.17 26.54 19.53
N GLN A 39 -13.04 25.94 19.11
CA GLN A 39 -12.35 26.37 17.92
C GLN A 39 -13.42 26.26 16.85
N GLN A 40 -13.72 27.42 16.28
CA GLN A 40 -14.74 27.61 15.28
C GLN A 40 -14.75 26.40 14.37
N ARG A 41 -15.93 25.79 14.22
CA ARG A 41 -16.14 24.67 13.34
C ARG A 41 -15.74 25.08 11.93
N LEU A 42 -14.47 24.89 11.59
CA LEU A 42 -14.02 24.74 10.23
C LEU A 42 -14.80 23.53 9.72
N SER A 43 -15.72 23.80 8.80
CA SER A 43 -16.54 22.81 8.12
C SER A 43 -15.73 21.55 7.84
N ASP A 44 -16.19 20.42 8.35
CA ASP A 44 -15.66 19.12 7.98
C ASP A 44 -15.62 19.02 6.44
N PRO A 45 -14.47 18.83 5.79
CA PRO A 45 -14.49 18.25 4.46
C PRO A 45 -15.10 16.85 4.58
N PRO A 46 -15.91 16.38 3.61
CA PRO A 46 -16.44 15.03 3.65
C PRO A 46 -15.28 14.05 3.80
N ALA A 47 -15.47 13.07 4.68
CA ALA A 47 -14.56 11.96 4.94
C ALA A 47 -14.22 11.23 3.63
N THR A 48 -13.25 11.77 2.91
CA THR A 48 -12.47 11.06 1.92
C THR A 48 -11.19 10.70 2.64
N ALA A 49 -11.07 9.41 2.93
CA ALA A 49 -9.92 8.70 3.45
C ALA A 49 -8.68 9.58 3.64
N ALA A 50 -8.29 9.79 4.90
CA ALA A 50 -6.95 10.23 5.23
C ALA A 50 -5.96 9.24 4.60
N THR A 51 -5.48 9.58 3.41
CA THR A 51 -4.22 9.05 2.91
C THR A 51 -3.22 9.43 4.00
N ALA A 52 -2.77 8.45 4.79
CA ALA A 52 -1.68 8.66 5.72
C ALA A 52 -0.61 9.43 4.94
N ALA A 53 -0.34 10.67 5.33
CA ALA A 53 0.64 11.51 4.66
C ALA A 53 1.96 10.75 4.77
N ALA A 54 2.33 10.04 3.70
CA ALA A 54 3.48 9.18 3.73
C ALA A 54 4.72 10.06 3.97
N VAL A 55 5.57 9.67 4.90
CA VAL A 55 6.82 10.36 5.20
C VAL A 55 7.95 9.37 5.01
N TRP A 56 9.12 9.85 4.63
CA TRP A 56 10.29 9.01 4.43
C TRP A 56 11.48 9.56 5.21
N THR A 57 12.22 8.66 5.84
CA THR A 57 13.44 9.01 6.57
C THR A 57 14.63 8.97 5.63
N CYS A 58 15.37 10.07 5.58
CA CYS A 58 16.62 10.14 4.83
C CYS A 58 17.65 9.20 5.45
N ARG A 59 18.26 8.32 4.64
CA ARG A 59 19.28 7.39 5.14
C ARG A 59 20.65 8.04 5.37
N SER A 60 20.90 9.19 4.75
CA SER A 60 22.19 9.91 4.87
C SER A 60 22.26 10.78 6.12
N CYS A 61 21.17 11.48 6.46
CA CYS A 61 21.17 12.46 7.56
C CYS A 61 19.98 12.31 8.52
N THR A 62 19.24 11.19 8.44
CA THR A 62 18.09 10.81 9.31
C THR A 62 16.89 11.76 9.33
N LEU A 63 16.91 12.86 8.57
CA LEU A 63 15.78 13.79 8.47
C LEU A 63 14.53 13.12 7.89
N VAL A 64 13.39 13.32 8.54
CA VAL A 64 12.06 12.92 8.04
C VAL A 64 11.56 13.95 7.03
N ASN A 65 11.24 13.50 5.82
CA ASN A 65 10.78 14.32 4.71
C ASN A 65 9.36 13.92 4.31
N GLY A 66 8.58 14.86 3.77
CA GLY A 66 7.24 14.58 3.25
C GLY A 66 7.25 13.75 1.96
N GLN A 67 6.17 13.02 1.67
CA GLN A 67 6.05 12.21 0.44
C GLN A 67 6.22 13.00 -0.85
N ALA A 68 5.93 14.30 -0.85
CA ALA A 68 6.08 15.13 -2.05
C ALA A 68 7.56 15.36 -2.40
N ASN A 69 8.46 15.24 -1.42
CA ASN A 69 9.88 15.54 -1.63
C ASN A 69 10.57 14.36 -2.33
N ALA A 70 11.16 14.64 -3.49
CA ALA A 70 12.00 13.71 -4.25
C ALA A 70 13.43 13.63 -3.68
N SER A 71 13.86 14.63 -2.91
CA SER A 71 15.17 14.72 -2.26
C SER A 71 15.05 15.27 -0.83
N CYS A 72 16.07 15.00 -0.02
CA CYS A 72 16.15 15.46 1.36
C CYS A 72 16.34 16.98 1.39
N SER A 73 15.52 17.70 2.15
CA SER A 73 15.64 19.16 2.28
C SER A 73 16.90 19.64 3.02
N ALA A 74 17.56 18.76 3.79
CA ALA A 74 18.80 19.12 4.50
C ALA A 74 20.08 18.77 3.72
N CYS A 75 20.16 17.57 3.12
CA CYS A 75 21.40 17.10 2.50
C CYS A 75 21.29 16.83 0.99
N GLY A 76 20.11 17.01 0.38
CA GLY A 76 19.90 16.77 -1.05
C GLY A 76 19.83 15.29 -1.47
N ALA A 77 20.05 14.34 -0.57
CA ALA A 77 20.00 12.91 -0.88
C ALA A 77 18.63 12.51 -1.46
N THR A 78 18.63 11.79 -2.58
CA THR A 78 17.41 11.36 -3.27
C THR A 78 16.60 10.38 -2.42
N ARG A 79 15.27 10.50 -2.49
CA ARG A 79 14.37 9.56 -1.83
C ARG A 79 14.60 8.15 -2.40
N PRO A 80 14.79 7.13 -1.54
CA PRO A 80 14.79 5.76 -1.99
C PRO A 80 13.42 5.42 -2.59
N LEU A 81 13.38 5.08 -3.88
CA LEU A 81 12.21 4.45 -4.48
C LEU A 81 12.09 3.08 -3.82
N VAL A 82 11.00 2.81 -3.09
CA VAL A 82 10.70 1.46 -2.64
C VAL A 82 10.31 0.66 -3.88
N VAL A 83 11.28 -0.01 -4.49
CA VAL A 83 11.09 -0.87 -5.66
C VAL A 83 10.36 -2.14 -5.23
N GLY A 84 9.04 -2.01 -5.00
CA GLY A 84 8.10 -3.07 -4.64
C GLY A 84 8.45 -3.90 -3.39
N ALA A 85 7.46 -4.26 -2.59
CA ALA A 85 7.68 -5.23 -1.52
C ALA A 85 7.90 -6.64 -2.12
N ALA A 86 8.81 -7.41 -1.52
CA ALA A 86 8.89 -8.86 -1.77
C ALA A 86 7.53 -9.51 -1.48
N TRP A 87 7.21 -10.61 -2.16
CA TRP A 87 5.90 -11.25 -2.07
C TRP A 87 6.00 -12.75 -1.84
N SER A 88 5.20 -13.27 -0.93
CA SER A 88 5.10 -14.71 -0.64
C SER A 88 4.16 -15.38 -1.64
N CYS A 89 4.62 -16.47 -2.26
CA CYS A 89 3.79 -17.27 -3.14
C CYS A 89 2.68 -17.97 -2.35
N ARG A 90 1.42 -17.90 -2.80
CA ARG A 90 0.31 -18.61 -2.12
C ARG A 90 0.34 -20.13 -2.33
N ALA A 91 0.99 -20.62 -3.39
CA ALA A 91 1.06 -22.06 -3.69
C ALA A 91 2.17 -22.78 -2.91
N CYS A 92 3.36 -22.17 -2.79
CA CYS A 92 4.53 -22.82 -2.19
C CYS A 92 5.24 -22.01 -1.10
N THR A 93 4.64 -20.90 -0.64
CA THR A 93 5.12 -19.98 0.41
C THR A 93 6.47 -19.30 0.18
N PHE A 94 7.17 -19.61 -0.90
CA PHE A 94 8.44 -18.99 -1.27
C PHE A 94 8.33 -17.47 -1.42
N VAL A 95 9.28 -16.72 -0.85
CA VAL A 95 9.35 -15.25 -0.90
C VAL A 95 10.10 -14.79 -2.14
N ASN A 96 9.37 -14.26 -3.11
CA ASN A 96 9.91 -13.78 -4.38
C ASN A 96 10.28 -12.29 -4.32
N ARG A 97 11.27 -11.90 -5.12
CA ARG A 97 11.62 -10.49 -5.34
C ARG A 97 10.45 -9.73 -5.97
N ALA A 98 10.30 -8.46 -5.63
CA ALA A 98 9.18 -7.63 -6.05
C ALA A 98 9.01 -7.49 -7.57
N GLN A 99 10.12 -7.53 -8.30
CA GLN A 99 10.17 -7.46 -9.77
C GLN A 99 9.68 -8.73 -10.48
N ARG A 100 9.47 -9.85 -9.76
CA ARG A 100 8.97 -11.08 -10.38
C ARG A 100 7.44 -11.07 -10.49
N SER A 101 6.95 -11.41 -11.67
CA SER A 101 5.53 -11.61 -11.97
C SER A 101 5.05 -13.04 -11.72
N LYS A 102 5.95 -13.99 -11.47
CA LYS A 102 5.65 -15.39 -11.13
C LYS A 102 6.66 -15.96 -10.14
N CYS A 103 6.28 -17.00 -9.43
CA CYS A 103 7.13 -17.65 -8.46
C CYS A 103 8.32 -18.32 -9.15
N GLU A 104 9.52 -18.18 -8.61
CA GLU A 104 10.70 -18.84 -9.20
C GLU A 104 10.82 -20.33 -8.88
N VAL A 105 10.11 -20.81 -7.85
CA VAL A 105 10.09 -22.23 -7.48
C VAL A 105 8.99 -22.99 -8.22
N CYS A 106 7.75 -22.49 -8.17
CA CYS A 106 6.58 -23.21 -8.71
C CYS A 106 5.92 -22.54 -9.92
N ALA A 107 6.46 -21.42 -10.43
CA ALA A 107 5.91 -20.66 -11.56
C ALA A 107 4.50 -20.07 -11.38
N GLU A 108 3.90 -20.17 -10.19
CA GLU A 108 2.60 -19.57 -9.87
C GLU A 108 2.61 -18.03 -10.10
N PRO A 109 1.64 -17.45 -10.82
CA PRO A 109 1.56 -16.01 -11.05
C PRO A 109 1.43 -15.19 -9.76
N ARG A 110 2.02 -13.99 -9.77
CA ARG A 110 1.89 -13.04 -8.65
C ARG A 110 0.46 -12.54 -8.56
N HIS A 111 -0.11 -12.63 -7.37
CA HIS A 111 -1.46 -12.16 -7.08
C HIS A 111 -1.43 -10.66 -6.76
N ALA A 112 -2.36 -9.89 -7.32
CA ALA A 112 -2.48 -8.47 -6.98
C ALA A 112 -2.97 -8.32 -5.53
N PRO A 113 -2.35 -7.45 -4.71
CA PRO A 113 -2.84 -7.17 -3.38
C PRO A 113 -4.15 -6.37 -3.48
N GLY A 114 -5.29 -7.00 -3.18
CA GLY A 114 -6.59 -6.32 -3.05
C GLY A 114 -7.73 -6.80 -3.95
N GLY A 115 -7.54 -7.84 -4.79
CA GLY A 115 -8.66 -8.42 -5.53
C GLY A 115 -9.52 -9.32 -4.65
N ARG A 116 -10.76 -8.90 -4.35
CA ARG A 116 -11.80 -9.80 -3.84
C ARG A 116 -11.89 -11.00 -4.79
N ALA A 117 -11.69 -12.20 -4.26
CA ALA A 117 -11.93 -13.42 -4.99
C ALA A 117 -13.45 -13.59 -5.12
N ASP A 118 -14.00 -13.25 -6.29
CA ASP A 118 -15.24 -13.86 -6.76
C ASP A 118 -14.94 -14.43 -8.15
N GLY A 119 -15.22 -15.73 -8.29
CA GLY A 119 -14.76 -16.54 -9.40
C GLY A 119 -15.44 -16.18 -10.70
N ARG A 120 -14.64 -15.83 -11.71
CA ARG A 120 -14.92 -16.21 -13.09
C ARG A 120 -13.61 -16.27 -13.85
N ALA A 121 -13.22 -17.49 -14.21
CA ALA A 121 -12.18 -17.72 -15.19
C ALA A 121 -12.74 -17.32 -16.57
N GLU A 122 -12.40 -16.10 -16.99
CA GLU A 122 -12.23 -15.70 -18.39
C GLU A 122 -10.97 -14.82 -18.38
N GLY A 123 -9.92 -15.06 -19.15
CA GLY A 123 -9.90 -15.48 -20.54
C GLY A 123 -9.12 -14.40 -21.30
N GLY A 124 -7.93 -14.74 -21.79
CA GLY A 124 -7.12 -13.88 -22.67
C GLY A 124 -5.69 -13.68 -22.16
N GLY A 125 -4.64 -14.02 -22.89
CA GLY A 125 -4.55 -14.58 -24.24
C GLY A 125 -3.08 -14.67 -24.64
N GLY A 126 -2.74 -15.64 -25.48
CA GLY A 126 -1.44 -15.65 -26.16
C GLY A 126 -0.93 -17.05 -26.49
N GLY A 127 -1.22 -17.53 -27.71
CA GLY A 127 -0.31 -18.47 -28.36
C GLY A 127 -0.88 -19.65 -29.14
N ALA A 128 -2.17 -19.76 -29.44
CA ALA A 128 -2.67 -20.88 -30.26
C ALA A 128 -2.58 -20.63 -31.78
N GLY A 129 -2.43 -19.38 -32.24
CA GLY A 129 -2.48 -19.03 -33.67
C GLY A 129 -1.23 -19.35 -34.51
N LYS A 130 -0.05 -19.53 -33.88
CA LYS A 130 1.21 -19.73 -34.63
C LYS A 130 1.36 -21.14 -35.20
N ALA A 131 0.79 -22.15 -34.56
CA ALA A 131 0.91 -23.55 -35.02
C ALA A 131 0.04 -23.81 -36.25
N GLU A 132 -1.19 -23.30 -36.26
CA GLU A 132 -2.12 -23.48 -37.37
C GLU A 132 -1.72 -22.65 -38.60
N GLN A 133 -1.20 -21.43 -38.37
CA GLN A 133 -0.66 -20.59 -39.44
C GLN A 133 0.61 -21.19 -40.06
N ARG A 134 1.46 -21.88 -39.28
CA ARG A 134 2.61 -22.65 -39.78
C ARG A 134 2.20 -23.87 -40.62
N LYS A 135 1.10 -24.55 -40.28
CA LYS A 135 0.57 -25.66 -41.10
C LYS A 135 0.02 -25.16 -42.43
N ARG A 136 -0.75 -24.06 -42.43
CA ARG A 136 -1.27 -23.43 -43.66
C ARG A 136 -0.16 -22.89 -44.57
N ALA A 137 0.88 -22.26 -44.02
CA ALA A 137 2.02 -21.77 -44.79
C ALA A 137 2.84 -22.89 -45.45
N ARG A 138 2.91 -24.07 -44.82
CA ARG A 138 3.59 -25.24 -45.39
C ARG A 138 2.81 -25.89 -46.55
N GLN A 139 1.48 -25.85 -46.52
CA GLN A 139 0.65 -26.37 -47.61
C GLN A 139 0.66 -25.46 -48.85
N ALA A 140 0.79 -24.14 -48.67
CA ALA A 140 0.83 -23.18 -49.79
C ALA A 140 2.11 -23.26 -50.64
N LEU A 141 3.19 -23.86 -50.13
CA LEU A 141 4.45 -24.04 -50.86
C LEU A 141 4.52 -25.35 -51.67
N ALA A 142 3.53 -26.24 -51.52
CA ALA A 142 3.53 -27.55 -52.16
C ALA A 142 2.64 -27.64 -53.42
N SER A 143 2.12 -26.51 -53.92
CA SER A 143 1.11 -26.49 -55.01
C SER A 143 1.47 -25.59 -56.20
N GLY A 144 2.73 -25.17 -56.34
CA GLY A 144 3.12 -24.25 -57.41
C GLY A 144 4.38 -24.72 -58.12
N ASP A 145 4.24 -25.66 -59.04
CA ASP A 145 5.15 -25.88 -60.18
C ASP A 145 4.51 -26.95 -61.08
N ASP A 146 3.71 -26.52 -62.08
CA ASP A 146 3.49 -27.25 -63.34
C ASP A 146 2.68 -26.34 -64.29
N ASP A 147 3.34 -25.32 -64.83
CA ASP A 147 2.93 -24.70 -66.10
C ASP A 147 4.18 -24.43 -66.94
N PHE A 148 4.78 -25.53 -67.38
CA PHE A 148 5.78 -25.53 -68.44
C PHE A 148 5.73 -26.85 -69.20
N ALA A 149 4.86 -26.95 -70.21
CA ALA A 149 5.18 -27.54 -71.51
C ALA A 149 3.92 -27.78 -72.36
N SER A 150 3.89 -27.12 -73.52
CA SER A 150 3.67 -27.68 -74.88
C SER A 150 2.79 -26.73 -75.69
N THR A 151 3.39 -25.95 -76.59
CA THR A 151 3.42 -26.15 -78.06
C THR A 151 2.07 -25.95 -78.73
#